data_AF-A0A0F8YTL6-F1
#
_entry.id   AF-A0A0F8YTL6-F1
#
_cell.length_a   1.000
_cell.length_b   1.000
_cell.length_c   1.000
_cell.angle_alpha   90.00
_cell.angle_beta   90.00
_cell.angle_gamma   90.00
#
_symmetry.space_group_name_H-M   'P 1'
#
loop_
_entity.id
_entity.type
_entity.pdbx_description
1 polymer ?
#
loop_
_entity_poly.entity_id
_entity_poly.type
_entity_poly.pdbx_seq_one_letter_code
_entity_poly.pdbx_strand_id
1 'polypeptide(L)'
;VIIITIDPDVKDSDQVKTDVREAVGRVTEFPDEVTESPSILDIKTSIIPIIEVGITGDLPYDQMREIAKQFEKKLKAVPGVSHLDSYGYRAKEVKVQVVPSAMDRFQIPLRDVIAAIQARNIRMTGGTFESFTSEKNVVTLAQFRKPSEVGNVIIRSSFEGPLIRVRDLAIVKEDFEDEVIISHMEGKKAISFIVYKNENADIIRTSKAIKKLIKQESSRYMYAPEKELAGADLVKYQINRFVKRYIKGEKEEVTKIFWLKYGNVRIMYSDDQAPYVEISLQIVYRNGAIGLILVVLVLSIFLNLRTAFWVAIGIPVAMLGTFFVLPFFDSFLDSISLMALILVVGIIVDDGII
;
A
#
# COMPACT_ATOMS: atom_id res chain seq x y z
N VAL A 1 -2.38 1.59 22.64
CA VAL A 1 -1.64 0.61 21.81
C VAL A 1 -0.74 -0.19 22.72
N ILE A 2 -0.82 -1.52 22.68
CA ILE A 2 0.05 -2.43 23.44
C ILE A 2 1.02 -3.06 22.44
N ILE A 3 2.31 -3.01 22.73
CA ILE A 3 3.35 -3.62 21.89
C ILE A 3 3.89 -4.82 22.64
N ILE A 4 3.85 -6.00 22.01
CA ILE A 4 4.41 -7.24 22.54
C ILE A 4 5.58 -7.62 21.64
N THR A 5 6.77 -7.71 22.21
CA THR A 5 7.98 -8.13 21.51
C THR A 5 8.27 -9.59 21.85
N ILE A 6 8.30 -10.45 20.84
CA ILE A 6 8.69 -11.86 20.98
C ILE A 6 10.21 -11.95 20.87
N ASP A 7 10.84 -12.63 21.81
CA ASP A 7 12.28 -12.87 21.80
C ASP A 7 12.67 -13.72 20.56
N PRO A 8 13.69 -13.32 19.78
CA PRO A 8 14.10 -14.04 18.57
C PRO A 8 14.58 -15.49 18.84
N ASP A 9 14.98 -15.83 20.07
CA ASP A 9 15.47 -17.17 20.41
C ASP A 9 14.36 -18.18 20.71
N VAL A 10 13.08 -17.76 20.64
CA VAL A 10 11.92 -18.63 20.87
C VAL A 10 11.78 -19.63 19.72
N LYS A 11 11.78 -20.93 20.08
CA LYS A 11 11.65 -22.04 19.12
C LYS A 11 10.35 -22.05 18.32
N ASP A 12 9.25 -21.59 18.91
CA ASP A 12 7.92 -21.60 18.28
C ASP A 12 7.21 -20.25 18.49
N SER A 13 7.51 -19.31 17.60
CA SER A 13 6.88 -17.98 17.63
C SER A 13 5.38 -18.02 17.30
N ASP A 14 4.92 -19.03 16.55
CA ASP A 14 3.52 -19.14 16.13
C ASP A 14 2.63 -19.61 17.27
N GLN A 15 3.14 -20.51 18.12
CA GLN A 15 2.48 -20.86 19.37
C GLN A 15 2.35 -19.64 20.29
N VAL A 16 3.41 -18.85 20.47
CA VAL A 16 3.35 -17.63 21.29
C VAL A 16 2.32 -16.64 20.74
N LYS A 17 2.26 -16.43 19.42
CA LYS A 17 1.24 -15.59 18.79
C LYS A 17 -0.17 -16.11 19.02
N THR A 18 -0.35 -17.42 19.01
CA THR A 18 -1.64 -18.07 19.29
C THR A 18 -2.04 -17.87 20.74
N ASP A 19 -1.12 -18.09 21.68
CA ASP A 19 -1.35 -17.88 23.11
C ASP A 19 -1.71 -16.42 23.42
N VAL A 20 -1.04 -15.45 22.77
CA VAL A 20 -1.37 -14.03 22.88
C VAL A 20 -2.77 -13.76 22.34
N ARG A 21 -3.14 -14.34 21.19
CA ARG A 21 -4.48 -14.19 20.61
C ARG A 21 -5.56 -14.74 21.53
N GLU A 22 -5.33 -15.90 22.14
CA GLU A 22 -6.23 -16.49 23.12
C GLU A 22 -6.29 -15.69 24.43
N ALA A 23 -5.17 -15.15 24.90
CA ALA A 23 -5.12 -14.31 26.08
C ALA A 23 -5.92 -13.01 25.89
N VAL A 24 -5.74 -12.34 24.75
CA VAL A 24 -6.53 -11.15 24.38
C VAL A 24 -8.00 -11.51 24.23
N GLY A 25 -8.32 -12.65 23.61
CA GLY A 25 -9.69 -13.13 23.43
C GLY A 25 -10.42 -13.47 24.74
N ARG A 26 -9.69 -13.74 25.83
CA ARG A 26 -10.25 -13.97 27.17
C ARG A 26 -10.66 -12.68 27.89
N VAL A 27 -10.19 -11.51 27.43
CA VAL A 27 -10.58 -10.23 28.01
C VAL A 27 -11.97 -9.86 27.48
N THR A 28 -12.97 -9.99 28.33
CA THR A 28 -14.38 -9.70 28.01
C THR A 28 -14.88 -8.38 28.59
N GLU A 29 -14.16 -7.83 29.57
CA GLU A 29 -14.48 -6.56 30.20
C GLU A 29 -13.56 -5.47 29.65
N PHE A 30 -14.17 -4.52 28.94
CA PHE A 30 -13.49 -3.31 28.49
C PHE A 30 -14.20 -2.09 29.09
N PRO A 31 -13.49 -0.97 29.32
CA PRO A 31 -14.14 0.30 29.65
C PRO A 31 -15.18 0.68 28.59
N ASP A 32 -16.24 1.40 28.98
CA ASP A 32 -17.35 1.80 28.10
C ASP A 32 -16.91 2.58 26.84
N GLU A 33 -15.71 3.17 26.88
CA GLU A 33 -15.09 3.95 25.80
C GLU A 33 -14.56 3.06 24.65
N VAL A 34 -14.40 1.75 24.87
CA VAL A 34 -13.88 0.79 23.89
C VAL A 34 -15.04 0.16 23.14
N THR A 35 -15.41 0.74 22.00
CA THR A 35 -16.53 0.26 21.18
C THR A 35 -16.16 -0.86 20.20
N GLU A 36 -14.87 -1.12 20.00
CA GLU A 36 -14.35 -2.12 19.06
C GLU A 36 -13.44 -3.13 19.77
N SER A 37 -13.57 -4.41 19.43
CA SER A 37 -12.66 -5.45 19.92
C SER A 37 -11.20 -5.13 19.54
N PRO A 38 -10.23 -5.44 20.42
CA PRO A 38 -8.82 -5.22 20.11
C PRO A 38 -8.39 -6.02 18.86
N SER A 39 -7.79 -5.34 17.89
CA SER A 39 -7.19 -5.98 16.72
C SER A 39 -5.74 -6.36 17.01
N ILE A 40 -5.36 -7.58 16.63
CA ILE A 40 -4.00 -8.09 16.79
C ILE A 40 -3.32 -8.04 15.43
N LEU A 41 -2.31 -7.18 15.33
CA LEU A 41 -1.47 -7.07 14.14
C LEU A 41 -0.15 -7.79 14.40
N ASP A 42 0.15 -8.81 13.60
CA ASP A 42 1.47 -9.47 13.61
C ASP A 42 2.45 -8.61 12.80
N ILE A 43 3.27 -7.84 13.51
CA ILE A 43 4.34 -7.04 12.90
C ILE A 43 5.59 -7.92 12.85
N LYS A 44 5.86 -8.48 11.69
CA LYS A 44 7.09 -9.25 11.47
C LYS A 44 8.24 -8.29 11.17
N THR A 45 9.39 -8.50 11.80
CA THR A 45 10.64 -7.75 11.53
C THR A 45 11.17 -7.98 10.11
N SER A 46 10.68 -9.00 9.40
CA SER A 46 10.98 -9.31 8.00
C SER A 46 10.28 -8.41 6.98
N ILE A 47 9.40 -7.51 7.43
CA ILE A 47 8.64 -6.61 6.56
C ILE A 47 9.52 -5.40 6.19
N ILE A 48 10.35 -5.60 5.16
CA ILE A 48 11.24 -4.54 4.65
C ILE A 48 10.44 -3.66 3.67
N PRO A 49 10.35 -2.34 3.90
CA PRO A 49 9.80 -1.42 2.91
C PRO A 49 10.70 -1.46 1.67
N ILE A 50 10.10 -1.65 0.50
CA ILE A 50 10.84 -1.78 -0.76
C ILE A 50 11.00 -0.44 -1.45
N ILE A 51 9.90 0.31 -1.51
CA ILE A 51 9.77 1.52 -2.33
C ILE A 51 8.60 2.33 -1.80
N GLU A 52 8.77 3.64 -1.74
CA GLU A 52 7.67 4.58 -1.52
C GLU A 52 7.17 5.07 -2.87
N VAL A 53 5.85 5.09 -3.07
CA VAL A 53 5.22 5.59 -4.28
C VAL A 53 4.19 6.63 -3.90
N GLY A 54 4.20 7.79 -4.51
CA GLY A 54 3.17 8.78 -4.24
C GLY A 54 2.68 9.53 -5.45
N ILE A 55 1.53 10.13 -5.24
CA ILE A 55 0.71 10.75 -6.27
C ILE A 55 0.56 12.20 -5.89
N THR A 56 0.99 13.07 -6.80
CA THR A 56 0.87 14.52 -6.66
C THR A 56 0.27 15.09 -7.94
N GLY A 57 -0.35 16.26 -7.85
CA GLY A 57 -0.87 16.95 -9.02
C GLY A 57 -1.65 18.19 -8.64
N ASP A 58 -1.89 19.04 -9.65
CA ASP A 58 -2.69 20.25 -9.49
C ASP A 58 -4.16 19.94 -9.73
N LEU A 59 -4.78 19.26 -8.77
CA LEU A 59 -6.19 18.88 -8.81
C LEU A 59 -6.80 18.88 -7.40
N PRO A 60 -8.13 19.05 -7.30
CA PRO A 60 -8.86 18.90 -6.06
C PRO A 60 -8.56 17.56 -5.35
N TYR A 61 -8.46 17.61 -4.02
CA TYR A 61 -8.06 16.46 -3.19
C TYR A 61 -8.96 15.23 -3.38
N ASP A 62 -10.27 15.45 -3.55
CA ASP A 62 -11.25 14.39 -3.80
C ASP A 62 -10.92 13.59 -5.07
N GLN A 63 -10.56 14.29 -6.16
CA GLN A 63 -10.13 13.66 -7.41
C GLN A 63 -8.81 12.93 -7.22
N MET A 64 -7.84 13.54 -6.52
CA MET A 64 -6.53 12.93 -6.25
C MET A 64 -6.68 11.65 -5.45
N ARG A 65 -7.57 11.66 -4.44
CA ARG A 65 -7.90 10.52 -3.60
C ARG A 65 -8.55 9.39 -4.39
N GLU A 66 -9.45 9.67 -5.33
CA GLU A 66 -10.05 8.61 -6.16
C GLU A 66 -9.02 7.98 -7.10
N ILE A 67 -8.09 8.77 -7.66
CA ILE A 67 -6.96 8.23 -8.43
C ILE A 67 -6.07 7.37 -7.53
N ALA A 68 -5.73 7.86 -6.33
CA ALA A 68 -4.94 7.14 -5.36
C ALA A 68 -5.58 5.81 -4.95
N LYS A 69 -6.90 5.78 -4.73
CA LYS A 69 -7.67 4.56 -4.43
C LYS A 69 -7.58 3.52 -5.56
N GLN A 70 -7.66 3.97 -6.81
CA GLN A 70 -7.54 3.07 -7.97
C GLN A 70 -6.11 2.53 -8.11
N PHE A 71 -5.12 3.40 -7.86
CA PHE A 71 -3.72 3.04 -7.94
C PHE A 71 -3.31 2.08 -6.80
N GLU A 72 -3.75 2.33 -5.57
CA GLU A 72 -3.56 1.46 -4.40
C GLU A 72 -4.02 0.02 -4.69
N LYS A 73 -5.22 -0.14 -5.29
CA LYS A 73 -5.72 -1.46 -5.68
C LYS A 73 -4.81 -2.17 -6.68
N LYS A 74 -4.25 -1.44 -7.64
CA LYS A 74 -3.33 -2.00 -8.63
C LYS A 74 -1.97 -2.33 -8.00
N LEU A 75 -1.47 -1.48 -7.10
CA LEU A 75 -0.24 -1.74 -6.33
C LEU A 75 -0.36 -3.01 -5.48
N LYS A 76 -1.48 -3.18 -4.76
CA LYS A 76 -1.76 -4.40 -3.98
C LYS A 76 -1.83 -5.66 -4.84
N ALA A 77 -2.17 -5.54 -6.12
CA ALA A 77 -2.22 -6.66 -7.05
C ALA A 77 -0.84 -7.02 -7.66
N VAL A 78 0.22 -6.24 -7.40
CA VAL A 78 1.56 -6.53 -7.93
C VAL A 78 2.15 -7.76 -7.22
N PRO A 79 2.65 -8.77 -7.96
CA PRO A 79 3.26 -9.95 -7.36
C PRO A 79 4.46 -9.59 -6.46
N GLY A 80 4.42 -10.11 -5.23
CA GLY A 80 5.46 -9.89 -4.22
C GLY A 80 5.18 -8.72 -3.28
N VAL A 81 4.12 -7.93 -3.50
CA VAL A 81 3.62 -6.94 -2.53
C VAL A 81 2.81 -7.66 -1.45
N SER A 82 3.06 -7.31 -0.19
CA SER A 82 2.34 -7.79 0.99
C SER A 82 1.18 -6.86 1.35
N HIS A 83 1.52 -5.62 1.68
CA HIS A 83 0.58 -4.59 2.07
C HIS A 83 1.18 -3.21 1.76
N LEU A 84 0.36 -2.18 1.97
CA LEU A 84 0.69 -0.78 1.73
C LEU A 84 0.31 0.02 2.96
N ASP A 85 1.22 0.86 3.45
CA ASP A 85 0.87 1.92 4.38
C ASP A 85 0.58 3.19 3.59
N SER A 86 -0.56 3.83 3.87
CA SER A 86 -1.04 5.00 3.12
C SER A 86 -0.89 6.26 3.95
N TYR A 87 -0.25 7.28 3.40
CA TYR A 87 0.00 8.57 4.04
C TYR A 87 -0.63 9.70 3.21
N GLY A 88 -1.30 10.63 3.88
CA GLY A 88 -2.11 11.67 3.22
C GLY A 88 -3.41 11.15 2.58
N TYR A 89 -3.72 9.84 2.73
CA TYR A 89 -4.98 9.23 2.27
C TYR A 89 -6.04 9.25 3.38
N ARG A 90 -6.83 10.33 3.42
CA ARG A 90 -7.85 10.60 4.45
C ARG A 90 -9.15 9.85 4.14
N ALA A 91 -9.78 9.28 5.16
CA ALA A 91 -11.10 8.66 5.00
C ALA A 91 -12.15 9.70 4.58
N LYS A 92 -13.17 9.27 3.82
CA LYS A 92 -14.34 10.13 3.52
C LYS A 92 -15.22 10.16 4.77
N GLU A 93 -15.62 11.35 5.20
CA GLU A 93 -16.44 11.56 6.39
C GLU A 93 -17.60 12.50 6.10
N VAL A 94 -18.68 12.36 6.87
CA VAL A 94 -19.75 13.34 6.90
C VAL A 94 -19.59 14.15 8.18
N LYS A 95 -19.17 15.41 8.04
CA LYS A 95 -18.99 16.30 9.20
C LYS A 95 -20.29 17.03 9.50
N VAL A 96 -20.77 16.88 10.72
CA VAL A 96 -21.92 17.61 11.28
C VAL A 96 -21.39 18.74 12.16
N GLN A 97 -21.26 19.93 11.58
CA GLN A 97 -20.71 21.10 12.26
C GLN A 97 -21.84 21.88 12.93
N VAL A 98 -22.04 21.63 14.23
CA VAL A 98 -23.09 22.26 15.03
C VAL A 98 -22.81 23.76 15.19
N VAL A 99 -23.84 24.59 15.04
CA VAL A 99 -23.76 26.05 15.18
C VAL A 99 -24.22 26.44 16.59
N PRO A 100 -23.32 26.93 17.47
CA PRO A 100 -23.66 27.18 18.88
C PRO A 100 -24.86 28.13 19.06
N SER A 101 -24.92 29.21 18.29
CA SER A 101 -26.03 30.18 18.37
C SER A 101 -27.39 29.61 17.99
N ALA A 102 -27.43 28.63 17.07
CA ALA A 102 -28.66 27.93 16.73
C ALA A 102 -29.10 26.98 17.86
N MET A 103 -28.14 26.23 18.42
CA MET A 103 -28.39 25.34 19.56
C MET A 103 -28.96 26.08 20.77
N ASP A 104 -28.39 27.25 21.09
CA ASP A 104 -28.84 28.10 22.19
C ASP A 104 -30.25 28.65 21.93
N ARG A 105 -30.52 29.13 20.71
CA ARG A 105 -31.84 29.65 20.31
C ARG A 105 -32.95 28.62 20.46
N PHE A 106 -32.68 27.37 20.10
CA PHE A 106 -33.65 26.28 20.17
C PHE A 106 -33.59 25.52 21.51
N GLN A 107 -32.66 25.88 22.40
CA GLN A 107 -32.39 25.20 23.66
C GLN A 107 -32.28 23.66 23.49
N ILE A 108 -31.46 23.26 22.52
CA ILE A 108 -31.16 21.86 22.25
C ILE A 108 -29.71 21.62 22.65
N PRO A 109 -29.43 20.71 23.60
CA PRO A 109 -28.06 20.35 23.95
C PRO A 109 -27.44 19.44 22.88
N LEU A 110 -26.10 19.49 22.76
CA LEU A 110 -25.35 18.70 21.77
C LEU A 110 -25.64 17.20 21.85
N ARG A 111 -25.83 16.67 23.06
CA ARG A 111 -26.16 15.25 23.28
C ARG A 111 -27.44 14.81 22.55
N ASP A 112 -28.44 15.68 22.43
CA ASP A 112 -29.72 15.36 21.77
C ASP A 112 -29.51 15.24 20.25
N VAL A 113 -28.63 16.07 19.68
CA VAL A 113 -28.21 15.97 18.28
C VAL A 113 -27.48 14.65 18.03
N ILE A 114 -26.53 14.30 18.89
CA ILE A 114 -25.76 13.06 18.81
C ILE A 114 -26.71 11.85 18.89
N ALA A 115 -27.58 11.82 19.90
CA ALA A 115 -28.54 10.73 20.11
C ALA A 115 -29.52 10.58 18.93
N ALA A 116 -30.02 11.69 18.38
CA ALA A 116 -30.93 11.67 17.23
C ALA A 116 -30.27 11.07 15.97
N ILE A 117 -28.99 11.40 15.74
CA ILE A 117 -28.23 10.85 14.62
C ILE A 117 -27.94 9.35 14.83
N GLN A 118 -27.49 8.96 16.02
CA GLN A 118 -27.21 7.56 16.36
C GLN A 118 -28.44 6.67 16.27
N ALA A 119 -29.59 7.13 16.76
CA ALA A 119 -30.85 6.39 16.71
C ALA A 119 -31.36 6.11 15.29
N ARG A 120 -30.91 6.89 14.30
CA ARG A 120 -31.32 6.76 12.90
C ARG A 120 -30.29 6.06 12.02
N ASN A 121 -29.13 5.69 12.55
CA ASN A 121 -28.09 4.95 11.85
C ASN A 121 -28.07 3.46 12.24
N ILE A 122 -29.24 2.81 12.27
CA ILE A 122 -29.38 1.41 12.72
C ILE A 122 -29.65 0.51 11.52
N ARG A 123 -28.84 -0.55 11.37
CA ARG A 123 -29.11 -1.65 10.44
C ARG A 123 -29.72 -2.81 11.21
N MET A 124 -31.03 -3.02 11.06
CA MET A 124 -31.75 -4.12 11.72
C MET A 124 -32.36 -5.07 10.69
N THR A 125 -32.11 -6.38 10.86
CA THR A 125 -32.79 -7.44 10.12
C THR A 125 -34.18 -7.64 10.72
N GLY A 126 -35.23 -7.56 9.91
CA GLY A 126 -36.63 -7.74 10.33
C GLY A 126 -37.08 -9.20 10.42
N GLY A 127 -36.17 -10.16 10.25
CA GLY A 127 -36.46 -11.60 10.26
C GLY A 127 -36.70 -12.20 8.87
N THR A 128 -37.05 -13.48 8.83
CA THR A 128 -37.47 -14.22 7.63
C THR A 128 -38.99 -14.17 7.51
N PHE A 129 -39.50 -13.84 6.33
CA PHE A 129 -40.89 -14.01 5.96
C PHE A 129 -41.02 -15.33 5.19
N GLU A 130 -41.57 -16.35 5.84
CA GLU A 130 -41.92 -17.61 5.18
C GLU A 130 -43.25 -17.48 4.45
N SER A 131 -43.24 -17.70 3.14
CA SER A 131 -44.44 -17.96 2.34
C SER A 131 -44.43 -19.43 1.91
N PHE A 132 -45.60 -20.01 1.61
CA PHE A 132 -45.77 -21.42 1.21
C PHE A 132 -44.86 -21.89 0.05
N THR A 133 -44.23 -20.99 -0.69
CA THR A 133 -43.34 -21.30 -1.84
C THR A 133 -41.93 -20.71 -1.76
N SER A 134 -41.62 -19.84 -0.78
CA SER A 134 -40.24 -19.33 -0.58
C SER A 134 -40.07 -18.62 0.77
N GLU A 135 -38.89 -18.76 1.36
CA GLU A 135 -38.42 -17.95 2.48
C GLU A 135 -37.72 -16.68 1.96
N LYS A 136 -38.12 -15.50 2.46
CA LYS A 136 -37.48 -14.23 2.12
C LYS A 136 -37.04 -13.46 3.36
N ASN A 137 -35.77 -13.10 3.41
CA ASN A 137 -35.23 -12.20 4.43
C ASN A 137 -35.77 -10.78 4.25
N VAL A 138 -36.37 -10.21 5.29
CA VAL A 138 -36.77 -8.81 5.34
C VAL A 138 -35.70 -8.02 6.09
N VAL A 139 -35.11 -7.02 5.45
CA VAL A 139 -34.07 -6.17 6.05
C VAL A 139 -34.50 -4.71 5.97
N THR A 140 -34.49 -4.02 7.10
CA THR A 140 -34.73 -2.57 7.13
C THR A 140 -33.44 -1.83 6.78
N LEU A 141 -33.52 -0.92 5.81
CA LEU A 141 -32.39 -0.12 5.35
C LEU A 141 -32.51 1.30 5.90
N ALA A 142 -32.13 1.50 7.16
CA ALA A 142 -32.05 2.82 7.79
C ALA A 142 -30.59 3.29 7.94
N GLN A 143 -29.77 3.08 6.90
CA GLN A 143 -28.42 3.65 6.84
C GLN A 143 -28.43 4.90 5.96
N PHE A 144 -27.72 5.94 6.40
CA PHE A 144 -27.52 7.13 5.60
C PHE A 144 -26.73 6.79 4.33
N ARG A 145 -27.33 7.03 3.17
CA ARG A 145 -26.67 6.88 1.87
C ARG A 145 -26.06 8.18 1.37
N LYS A 146 -26.61 9.30 1.84
CA LYS A 146 -26.18 10.65 1.48
C LYS A 146 -26.09 11.53 2.72
N PRO A 147 -25.15 12.48 2.75
CA PRO A 147 -25.03 13.46 3.83
C PRO A 147 -26.31 14.28 4.02
N SER A 148 -27.02 14.57 2.93
CA SER A 148 -28.29 15.30 2.98
C SER A 148 -29.36 14.58 3.81
N GLU A 149 -29.26 13.26 3.96
CA GLU A 149 -30.17 12.47 4.80
C GLU A 149 -29.90 12.71 6.30
N VAL A 150 -28.64 12.94 6.68
CA VAL A 150 -28.27 13.31 8.06
C VAL A 150 -28.88 14.66 8.42
N GLY A 151 -28.87 15.62 7.49
CA GLY A 151 -29.51 16.93 7.70
C GLY A 151 -31.04 16.85 7.93
N ASN A 152 -31.70 15.78 7.46
CA ASN A 152 -33.14 15.56 7.63
C ASN A 152 -33.51 14.77 8.88
N VAL A 153 -32.53 14.40 9.71
CA VAL A 153 -32.77 13.75 11.00
C VAL A 153 -33.54 14.72 11.89
N ILE A 154 -34.64 14.24 12.46
CA ILE A 154 -35.50 14.99 13.37
C ILE A 154 -34.91 14.85 14.76
N ILE A 155 -34.66 15.98 15.43
CA ILE A 155 -34.11 16.00 16.79
C ILE A 155 -35.25 16.17 17.80
N ARG A 156 -36.16 17.10 17.52
CA ARG A 156 -37.32 17.36 18.39
C ARG A 156 -38.58 17.54 17.54
N SER A 157 -39.64 16.86 17.96
CA SER A 157 -40.98 16.99 17.41
C SER A 157 -41.94 17.23 18.56
N SER A 158 -42.26 18.49 18.84
CA SER A 158 -43.30 18.87 19.80
C SER A 158 -44.67 18.98 19.10
N PHE A 159 -45.76 18.66 19.80
CA PHE A 159 -47.11 18.68 19.24
C PHE A 159 -47.59 20.09 18.82
N GLU A 160 -47.10 21.14 19.50
CA GLU A 160 -47.48 22.55 19.27
C GLU A 160 -46.35 23.42 18.71
N GLY A 161 -45.15 22.85 18.50
CA GLY A 161 -43.96 23.60 18.12
C GLY A 161 -43.35 23.14 16.79
N PRO A 162 -42.45 23.95 16.21
CA PRO A 162 -41.84 23.64 14.93
C PRO A 162 -41.01 22.34 15.01
N LEU A 163 -41.06 21.55 13.94
CA LEU A 163 -40.22 20.38 13.77
C LEU A 163 -38.75 20.83 13.61
N ILE A 164 -37.87 20.40 14.52
CA ILE A 164 -36.45 20.78 14.49
C ILE A 164 -35.62 19.63 13.95
N ARG A 165 -34.84 19.91 12.91
CA ARG A 165 -33.96 18.96 12.23
C ARG A 165 -32.48 19.32 12.43
N VAL A 166 -31.60 18.37 12.16
CA VAL A 166 -30.14 18.59 12.22
C VAL A 166 -29.70 19.77 11.36
N ARG A 167 -30.25 19.91 10.15
CA ARG A 167 -29.93 21.05 9.25
C ARG A 167 -30.31 22.43 9.82
N ASP A 168 -31.21 22.49 10.81
CA ASP A 168 -31.64 23.74 11.43
C ASP A 168 -30.65 24.16 12.53
N LEU A 169 -29.81 23.24 13.00
CA LEU A 169 -28.83 23.43 14.09
C LEU A 169 -27.37 23.26 13.65
N ALA A 170 -27.12 22.60 12.53
CA ALA A 170 -25.79 22.19 12.10
C ALA A 170 -25.63 22.25 10.57
N ILE A 171 -24.40 22.55 10.14
CA ILE A 171 -23.99 22.45 8.74
C ILE A 171 -23.49 21.03 8.51
N VAL A 172 -24.19 20.29 7.63
CA VAL A 172 -23.81 18.93 7.25
C VAL A 172 -23.13 18.97 5.89
N LYS A 173 -21.87 18.52 5.81
CA LYS A 173 -21.10 18.48 4.57
C LYS A 173 -20.31 17.18 4.44
N GLU A 174 -20.07 16.75 3.20
CA GLU A 174 -19.03 15.77 2.92
C GLU A 174 -17.68 16.43 3.10
N ASP A 175 -16.82 15.77 3.85
CA ASP A 175 -15.45 16.18 4.05
C ASP A 175 -14.60 14.91 4.17
N PHE A 176 -13.40 15.08 4.67
CA PHE A 176 -12.50 13.98 4.97
C PHE A 176 -12.06 14.07 6.42
N GLU A 177 -11.52 12.96 6.91
CA GLU A 177 -10.78 12.92 8.17
C GLU A 177 -9.82 14.11 8.29
N ASP A 178 -9.61 14.59 9.52
CA ASP A 178 -8.73 15.71 9.77
C ASP A 178 -7.28 15.42 9.31
N GLU A 179 -6.61 16.45 8.81
CA GLU A 179 -5.26 16.32 8.26
C GLU A 179 -4.23 16.25 9.40
N VAL A 180 -4.04 15.07 9.98
CA VAL A 180 -3.03 14.81 11.03
C VAL A 180 -1.65 14.54 10.43
N ILE A 181 -1.60 13.89 9.26
CA ILE A 181 -0.36 13.56 8.54
C ILE A 181 -0.39 14.21 7.16
N ILE A 182 0.65 14.98 6.85
CA ILE A 182 0.84 15.62 5.55
C ILE A 182 2.01 14.97 4.83
N SER A 183 1.73 14.20 3.80
CA SER A 183 2.76 13.65 2.92
C SER A 183 3.16 14.66 1.85
N HIS A 184 4.46 14.81 1.62
CA HIS A 184 5.02 15.63 0.56
C HIS A 184 5.97 14.82 -0.30
N MET A 185 5.88 14.99 -1.62
CA MET A 185 6.86 14.50 -2.57
C MET A 185 7.37 15.66 -3.40
N GLU A 186 8.70 15.82 -3.47
CA GLU A 186 9.36 16.96 -4.12
C GLU A 186 8.78 18.33 -3.70
N GLY A 187 8.45 18.48 -2.42
CA GLY A 187 7.90 19.74 -1.87
C GLY A 187 6.44 20.03 -2.22
N LYS A 188 5.73 19.11 -2.89
CA LYS A 188 4.28 19.24 -3.14
C LYS A 188 3.51 18.24 -2.30
N LYS A 189 2.33 18.64 -1.81
CA LYS A 189 1.41 17.71 -1.13
C LYS A 189 1.13 16.51 -2.02
N ALA A 190 1.16 15.33 -1.42
CA ALA A 190 1.01 14.07 -2.11
C ALA A 190 0.19 13.09 -1.25
N ILE A 191 -0.35 12.08 -1.90
CA ILE A 191 -0.79 10.85 -1.25
C ILE A 191 0.29 9.82 -1.52
N SER A 192 0.99 9.35 -0.48
CA SER A 192 2.05 8.36 -0.61
C SER A 192 1.66 7.01 -0.05
N PHE A 193 2.27 5.97 -0.62
CA PHE A 193 2.09 4.57 -0.28
C PHE A 193 3.49 3.97 -0.05
N ILE A 194 3.76 3.53 1.16
CA ILE A 194 4.96 2.74 1.45
C ILE A 194 4.63 1.29 1.12
N VAL A 195 5.40 0.68 0.22
CA VAL A 195 5.16 -0.68 -0.27
C VAL A 195 6.05 -1.67 0.46
N TYR A 196 5.45 -2.70 1.05
CA TYR A 196 6.18 -3.77 1.72
C TYR A 196 6.16 -5.07 0.93
N LYS A 197 7.28 -5.81 0.94
CA LYS A 197 7.38 -7.12 0.27
C LYS A 197 6.84 -8.26 1.12
N ASN A 198 6.42 -9.33 0.43
CA ASN A 198 6.33 -10.64 1.06
C ASN A 198 7.73 -11.16 1.44
N GLU A 199 7.81 -11.98 2.48
CA GLU A 199 9.08 -12.51 3.02
C GLU A 199 9.96 -13.14 1.94
N ASN A 200 9.37 -14.01 1.11
CA ASN A 200 10.08 -14.76 0.08
C ASN A 200 10.07 -14.07 -1.30
N ALA A 201 9.57 -12.84 -1.40
CA ALA A 201 9.56 -12.11 -2.65
C ALA A 201 10.94 -11.51 -2.97
N ASP A 202 11.33 -11.63 -4.25
CA ASP A 202 12.50 -10.99 -4.83
C ASP A 202 12.26 -9.47 -4.96
N ILE A 203 13.07 -8.70 -4.22
CA ILE A 203 12.97 -7.26 -4.14
C ILE A 203 13.23 -6.55 -5.49
N ILE A 204 14.17 -7.06 -6.28
CA ILE A 204 14.55 -6.48 -7.59
C ILE A 204 13.40 -6.68 -8.57
N ARG A 205 12.88 -7.91 -8.64
CA ARG A 205 11.75 -8.25 -9.52
C ARG A 205 10.49 -7.48 -9.14
N THR A 206 10.16 -7.39 -7.85
CA THR A 206 8.97 -6.67 -7.37
C THR A 206 9.10 -5.17 -7.60
N SER A 207 10.24 -4.54 -7.27
CA SER A 207 10.49 -3.12 -7.57
C SER A 207 10.37 -2.82 -9.07
N LYS A 208 10.93 -3.68 -9.94
CA LYS A 208 10.79 -3.53 -11.39
C LYS A 208 9.34 -3.62 -11.87
N ALA A 209 8.52 -4.50 -11.26
CA ALA A 209 7.10 -4.61 -11.57
C ALA A 209 6.33 -3.35 -11.13
N ILE A 210 6.63 -2.81 -9.94
CA ILE A 210 6.04 -1.56 -9.43
C ILE A 210 6.42 -0.38 -10.35
N LYS A 211 7.69 -0.24 -10.71
CA LYS A 211 8.15 0.80 -11.64
C LYS A 211 7.48 0.71 -13.01
N LYS A 212 7.27 -0.52 -13.51
CA LYS A 212 6.52 -0.74 -14.75
C LYS A 212 5.07 -0.26 -14.62
N LEU A 213 4.41 -0.56 -13.51
CA LEU A 213 3.05 -0.08 -13.23
C LEU A 213 3.01 1.45 -13.13
N ILE A 214 3.95 2.07 -12.40
CA ILE A 214 4.07 3.53 -12.30
C ILE A 214 4.21 4.15 -13.70
N LYS A 215 5.06 3.60 -14.57
CA LYS A 215 5.23 4.09 -15.94
C LYS A 215 3.94 3.98 -16.76
N GLN A 216 3.23 2.85 -16.67
CA GLN A 216 1.97 2.63 -17.37
C GLN A 216 0.88 3.60 -16.92
N GLU A 217 0.73 3.81 -15.61
CA GLU A 217 -0.27 4.70 -15.05
C GLU A 217 0.11 6.18 -15.28
N SER A 218 1.39 6.53 -15.16
CA SER A 218 1.88 7.89 -15.47
C SER A 218 1.58 8.26 -16.92
N SER A 219 1.82 7.37 -17.88
CA SER A 219 1.46 7.62 -19.29
C SER A 219 -0.04 7.79 -19.54
N ARG A 220 -0.89 7.30 -18.64
CA ARG A 220 -2.35 7.43 -18.73
C ARG A 220 -2.85 8.78 -18.21
N TYR A 221 -2.15 9.37 -17.23
CA TYR A 221 -2.56 10.60 -16.57
C TYR A 221 -1.69 11.82 -16.92
N MET A 222 -0.58 11.64 -17.63
CA MET A 222 0.36 12.70 -18.00
C MET A 222 0.10 13.20 -19.43
N TYR A 223 -0.06 14.52 -19.58
CA TYR A 223 0.12 15.19 -20.87
C TYR A 223 1.59 15.06 -21.27
N ALA A 224 1.86 14.69 -22.52
CA ALA A 224 3.23 14.50 -23.02
C ALA A 224 4.11 15.72 -22.69
N PRO A 225 5.37 15.52 -22.25
CA PRO A 225 6.29 16.62 -22.01
C PRO A 225 6.40 17.48 -23.28
N GLU A 226 6.47 18.80 -23.10
CA GLU A 226 6.44 19.83 -24.14
C GLU A 226 7.45 19.61 -25.29
N LYS A 227 8.50 18.81 -25.05
CA LYS A 227 9.53 18.43 -26.04
C LYS A 227 9.09 17.41 -27.09
N GLU A 228 7.96 16.71 -26.93
CA GLU A 228 7.43 15.77 -27.95
C GLU A 228 6.33 16.40 -28.85
N LEU A 229 5.94 17.66 -28.61
CA LEU A 229 4.89 18.32 -29.39
C LEU A 229 5.29 18.75 -30.81
N ALA A 230 6.57 18.63 -31.19
CA ALA A 230 7.00 18.89 -32.57
C ALA A 230 6.40 17.89 -33.59
N GLY A 231 5.91 16.73 -33.14
CA GLY A 231 5.21 15.75 -33.98
C GLY A 231 3.67 15.83 -33.92
N ALA A 232 3.11 16.61 -33.00
CA ALA A 232 1.66 16.65 -32.75
C ALA A 232 0.87 17.39 -33.85
N ASP A 233 1.53 18.21 -34.67
CA ASP A 233 0.90 18.91 -35.80
C ASP A 233 0.45 17.97 -36.93
N LEU A 234 1.08 16.80 -37.08
CA LEU A 234 0.70 15.80 -38.08
C LEU A 234 -0.61 15.08 -37.70
N VAL A 235 -0.83 14.81 -36.41
CA VAL A 235 -2.07 14.21 -35.90
C VAL A 235 -3.21 15.24 -35.97
N LYS A 236 -2.92 16.51 -35.69
CA LYS A 236 -3.85 17.64 -35.82
C LYS A 236 -4.39 17.77 -37.26
N TYR A 237 -3.55 17.53 -38.28
CA TYR A 237 -3.96 17.62 -39.69
C TYR A 237 -4.83 16.44 -40.14
N GLN A 238 -4.55 15.22 -39.65
CA GLN A 238 -5.32 14.02 -40.05
C GLN A 238 -6.70 13.97 -39.40
N ILE A 239 -6.83 14.33 -38.12
CA ILE A 239 -8.12 14.31 -37.42
C ILE A 239 -9.06 15.39 -37.98
N ASN A 240 -8.54 16.58 -38.31
CA ASN A 240 -9.37 17.67 -38.85
C ASN A 240 -9.96 17.33 -40.23
N ARG A 241 -9.28 16.49 -41.03
CA ARG A 241 -9.80 15.99 -42.32
C ARG A 241 -10.91 14.95 -42.14
N PHE A 242 -10.80 14.10 -41.12
CA PHE A 242 -11.81 13.08 -40.81
C PHE A 242 -13.08 13.70 -40.22
N VAL A 243 -12.95 14.63 -39.28
CA VAL A 243 -14.09 15.25 -38.58
C VAL A 243 -14.90 16.17 -39.50
N LYS A 244 -14.25 16.92 -40.40
CA LYS A 244 -14.96 17.77 -41.38
C LYS A 244 -15.83 17.00 -42.36
N ARG A 245 -15.58 15.70 -42.57
CA ARG A 245 -16.30 14.88 -43.57
C ARG A 245 -17.61 14.32 -43.03
N TYR A 246 -17.78 14.26 -41.70
CA TYR A 246 -18.90 13.57 -41.07
C TYR A 246 -19.87 14.47 -40.30
N ILE A 247 -19.54 15.75 -40.05
CA ILE A 247 -20.41 16.67 -39.32
C ILE A 247 -20.75 17.86 -40.21
N LYS A 248 -21.75 17.67 -41.07
CA LYS A 248 -22.40 18.75 -41.83
C LYS A 248 -23.79 18.99 -41.22
N GLY A 249 -23.81 19.58 -40.02
CA GLY A 249 -25.05 20.03 -39.37
C GLY A 249 -25.15 19.66 -37.91
N GLU A 250 -24.40 20.37 -37.06
CA GLU A 250 -24.68 20.76 -35.67
C GLU A 250 -23.34 21.10 -35.02
N LYS A 251 -23.14 22.40 -34.78
CA LYS A 251 -21.89 22.95 -34.25
C LYS A 251 -21.91 22.88 -32.72
N GLU A 252 -20.77 22.48 -32.16
CA GLU A 252 -20.12 23.07 -30.96
C GLU A 252 -19.96 22.36 -29.62
N GLU A 253 -20.38 21.10 -29.37
CA GLU A 253 -20.19 20.51 -28.01
C GLU A 253 -19.33 19.24 -27.86
N VAL A 254 -18.91 18.58 -28.94
CA VAL A 254 -18.31 17.24 -28.79
C VAL A 254 -16.81 17.27 -28.40
N THR A 255 -16.11 18.40 -28.54
CA THR A 255 -14.65 18.46 -28.34
C THR A 255 -14.21 18.79 -26.91
N LYS A 256 -15.13 19.19 -26.02
CA LYS A 256 -14.80 19.57 -24.62
C LYS A 256 -14.78 18.41 -23.62
N ILE A 257 -15.33 17.24 -23.96
CA ILE A 257 -15.67 16.20 -22.95
C ILE A 257 -14.50 15.25 -22.60
N PHE A 258 -13.40 15.24 -23.37
CA PHE A 258 -12.32 14.27 -23.13
C PHE A 258 -11.02 14.86 -22.57
N TRP A 259 -10.72 16.14 -22.82
CA TRP A 259 -9.43 16.76 -22.50
C TRP A 259 -9.38 17.54 -21.17
N LEU A 260 -10.52 17.74 -20.50
CA LEU A 260 -10.60 18.43 -19.19
C LEU A 260 -10.45 17.48 -17.98
N LYS A 261 -10.28 16.18 -18.19
CA LYS A 261 -10.62 15.19 -17.16
C LYS A 261 -9.57 15.00 -16.05
N TYR A 262 -8.30 15.35 -16.26
CA TYR A 262 -7.29 15.23 -15.20
C TYR A 262 -6.27 16.36 -15.37
N GLY A 263 -6.09 17.19 -14.33
CA GLY A 263 -4.91 18.06 -14.22
C GLY A 263 -3.62 17.23 -14.25
N ASN A 264 -2.45 17.86 -14.35
CA ASN A 264 -1.17 17.15 -14.43
C ASN A 264 -0.93 16.29 -13.16
N VAL A 265 -1.37 15.04 -13.17
CA VAL A 265 -1.08 14.05 -12.14
C VAL A 265 0.28 13.45 -12.44
N ARG A 266 1.15 13.44 -11.43
CA ARG A 266 2.46 12.81 -11.49
C ARG A 266 2.50 11.71 -10.43
N ILE A 267 2.82 10.50 -10.87
CA ILE A 267 3.10 9.38 -9.98
C ILE A 267 4.62 9.28 -9.88
N MET A 268 5.11 9.35 -8.66
CA MET A 268 6.52 9.45 -8.31
C MET A 268 6.88 8.31 -7.38
N TYR A 269 8.16 7.99 -7.30
CA TYR A 269 8.66 7.03 -6.33
C TYR A 269 9.95 7.53 -5.67
N SER A 270 10.14 7.12 -4.44
CA SER A 270 11.29 7.41 -3.57
C SER A 270 11.68 6.14 -2.82
N ASP A 271 12.84 6.19 -2.16
CA ASP A 271 13.30 5.14 -1.24
C ASP A 271 13.28 3.71 -1.81
N ASP A 272 13.64 3.55 -3.09
CA ASP A 272 13.71 2.24 -3.71
C ASP A 272 14.98 1.50 -3.25
N GLN A 273 14.78 0.38 -2.58
CA GLN A 273 15.85 -0.47 -2.03
C GLN A 273 16.47 -1.42 -3.07
N ALA A 274 15.78 -1.68 -4.19
CA ALA A 274 16.26 -2.64 -5.19
C ALA A 274 17.63 -2.30 -5.82
N PRO A 275 17.95 -1.03 -6.17
CA PRO A 275 19.26 -0.67 -6.73
C PRO A 275 20.42 -0.99 -5.78
N TYR A 276 20.23 -0.81 -4.46
CA TYR A 276 21.26 -1.15 -3.47
C TYR A 276 21.56 -2.65 -3.44
N VAL A 277 20.51 -3.47 -3.52
CA VAL A 277 20.63 -4.92 -3.59
C VAL A 277 21.30 -5.35 -4.91
N GLU A 278 20.88 -4.79 -6.05
CA GLU A 278 21.47 -5.09 -7.35
C GLU A 278 22.96 -4.73 -7.42
N ILE A 279 23.34 -3.54 -6.93
CA ILE A 279 24.74 -3.11 -6.86
C ILE A 279 25.55 -4.04 -5.95
N SER A 280 25.01 -4.40 -4.79
CA SER A 280 25.70 -5.29 -3.84
C SER A 280 25.97 -6.67 -4.46
N LEU A 281 24.98 -7.24 -5.15
CA LEU A 281 25.14 -8.50 -5.89
C LEU A 281 26.19 -8.38 -7.00
N GLN A 282 26.20 -7.27 -7.74
CA GLN A 282 27.22 -7.01 -8.76
C GLN A 282 28.63 -6.86 -8.17
N ILE A 283 28.77 -6.23 -7.00
CA ILE A 283 30.05 -6.11 -6.29
C ILE A 283 30.53 -7.49 -5.87
N VAL A 284 29.68 -8.31 -5.24
CA VAL A 284 30.02 -9.67 -4.81
C VAL A 284 30.44 -10.52 -6.00
N TYR A 285 29.66 -10.50 -7.09
CA TYR A 285 29.98 -11.23 -8.31
C TYR A 285 31.32 -10.79 -8.92
N ARG A 286 31.53 -9.48 -9.08
CA ARG A 286 32.75 -8.94 -9.69
C ARG A 286 33.99 -9.23 -8.83
N ASN A 287 33.89 -9.01 -7.52
CA ASN A 287 34.99 -9.29 -6.60
C ASN A 287 35.27 -10.79 -6.52
N GLY A 288 34.24 -11.63 -6.51
CA GLY A 288 34.38 -13.09 -6.57
C GLY A 288 35.08 -13.55 -7.84
N ALA A 289 34.72 -12.98 -9.00
CA ALA A 289 35.36 -13.30 -10.27
C ALA A 289 36.83 -12.85 -10.32
N ILE A 290 37.13 -11.64 -9.87
CA ILE A 290 38.51 -11.14 -9.76
C ILE A 290 39.32 -12.02 -8.80
N GLY A 291 38.76 -12.37 -7.64
CA GLY A 291 39.37 -13.26 -6.66
C GLY A 291 39.68 -14.63 -7.24
N LEU A 292 38.72 -15.24 -7.95
CA LEU A 292 38.91 -16.53 -8.62
C LEU A 292 40.05 -16.45 -9.65
N ILE A 293 40.10 -15.39 -10.47
CA ILE A 293 41.18 -15.19 -11.46
C ILE A 293 42.53 -15.05 -10.77
N LEU A 294 42.61 -14.28 -9.69
CA LEU A 294 43.84 -14.11 -8.91
C LEU A 294 44.31 -15.43 -8.31
N VAL A 295 43.40 -16.22 -7.73
CA VAL A 295 43.72 -17.55 -7.18
C VAL A 295 44.24 -18.47 -8.29
N VAL A 296 43.57 -18.55 -9.44
CA VAL A 296 44.05 -19.35 -10.58
C VAL A 296 45.45 -18.89 -11.02
N LEU A 297 45.69 -17.58 -11.11
CA LEU A 297 46.98 -17.03 -11.53
C LEU A 297 48.07 -17.40 -10.53
N VAL A 298 47.84 -17.17 -9.23
CA VAL A 298 48.81 -17.49 -8.16
C VAL A 298 49.09 -18.99 -8.11
N LEU A 299 48.06 -19.83 -8.16
CA LEU A 299 48.23 -21.29 -8.17
C LEU A 299 48.97 -21.75 -9.42
N SER A 300 48.74 -21.12 -10.58
CA SER A 300 49.44 -21.46 -11.83
C SER A 300 50.93 -21.12 -11.83
N ILE A 301 51.42 -20.33 -10.86
CA ILE A 301 52.85 -20.09 -10.68
C ILE A 301 53.53 -21.32 -10.04
N PHE A 302 52.82 -22.01 -9.14
CA PHE A 302 53.37 -23.14 -8.37
C PHE A 302 52.94 -24.52 -8.92
N LEU A 303 51.82 -24.56 -9.65
CA LEU A 303 51.19 -25.77 -10.17
C LEU A 303 50.99 -25.67 -11.69
N ASN A 304 50.76 -26.81 -12.35
CA ASN A 304 50.34 -26.82 -13.75
C ASN A 304 48.98 -26.12 -13.92
N LEU A 305 48.78 -25.34 -14.98
CA LEU A 305 47.53 -24.60 -15.25
C LEU A 305 46.27 -25.48 -15.15
N ARG A 306 46.39 -26.76 -15.55
CA ARG A 306 45.30 -27.74 -15.43
C ARG A 306 44.95 -28.04 -13.98
N THR A 307 45.94 -28.28 -13.10
CA THR A 307 45.69 -28.59 -11.69
C THR A 307 45.21 -27.32 -10.96
N ALA A 308 45.88 -26.18 -11.17
CA ALA A 308 45.48 -24.89 -10.61
C ALA A 308 44.00 -24.53 -10.91
N PHE A 309 43.53 -24.78 -12.13
CA PHE A 309 42.14 -24.56 -12.52
C PHE A 309 41.14 -25.43 -11.74
N TRP A 310 41.43 -26.73 -11.59
CA TRP A 310 40.55 -27.65 -10.84
C TRP A 310 40.50 -27.29 -9.35
N VAL A 311 41.64 -26.92 -8.75
CA VAL A 311 41.70 -26.49 -7.35
C VAL A 311 40.92 -25.19 -7.15
N ALA A 312 41.11 -24.20 -8.02
CA ALA A 312 40.41 -22.92 -7.90
C ALA A 312 38.89 -23.04 -8.07
N ILE A 313 38.40 -23.95 -8.92
CA ILE A 313 36.97 -24.26 -9.04
C ILE A 313 36.43 -25.02 -7.82
N GLY A 314 37.28 -25.79 -7.13
CA GLY A 314 36.92 -26.46 -5.89
C GLY A 314 36.37 -25.50 -4.83
N ILE A 315 36.92 -24.29 -4.75
CA ILE A 315 36.52 -23.24 -3.79
C ILE A 315 35.03 -22.84 -3.95
N PRO A 316 34.57 -22.28 -5.08
CA PRO A 316 33.16 -21.91 -5.25
C PRO A 316 32.23 -23.12 -5.20
N VAL A 317 32.67 -24.30 -5.66
CA VAL A 317 31.85 -25.52 -5.57
C VAL A 317 31.63 -25.92 -4.11
N ALA A 318 32.64 -25.86 -3.26
CA ALA A 318 32.51 -26.15 -1.83
C ALA A 318 31.61 -25.13 -1.12
N MET A 319 31.73 -23.84 -1.45
CA MET A 319 30.86 -22.79 -0.92
C MET A 319 29.40 -23.01 -1.32
N LEU A 320 29.13 -23.27 -2.61
CA LEU A 320 27.79 -23.56 -3.11
C LEU A 320 27.21 -24.84 -2.50
N GLY A 321 28.02 -25.88 -2.35
CA GLY A 321 27.62 -27.12 -1.66
C GLY A 321 27.23 -26.85 -0.21
N THR A 322 28.00 -26.02 0.50
CA THR A 322 27.68 -25.60 1.87
C THR A 322 26.36 -24.85 1.93
N PHE A 323 26.15 -23.88 1.04
CA PHE A 323 24.89 -23.11 0.97
C PHE A 323 23.69 -23.97 0.58
N PHE A 324 23.89 -25.02 -0.21
CA PHE A 324 22.85 -25.97 -0.56
C PHE A 324 22.48 -26.88 0.62
N VAL A 325 23.45 -27.26 1.45
CA VAL A 325 23.26 -28.18 2.57
C VAL A 325 22.73 -27.50 3.84
N LEU A 326 23.16 -26.26 4.11
CA LEU A 326 22.77 -25.51 5.32
C LEU A 326 21.26 -25.46 5.61
N PRO A 327 20.37 -25.22 4.63
CA PRO A 327 18.93 -25.21 4.85
C PRO A 327 18.36 -26.54 5.35
N PHE A 328 19.00 -27.67 5.07
CA PHE A 328 18.54 -28.98 5.56
C PHE A 328 18.77 -29.17 7.08
N PHE A 329 19.57 -28.30 7.69
CA PHE A 329 19.89 -28.32 9.12
C PHE A 329 19.33 -27.09 9.86
N ASP A 330 18.38 -26.36 9.25
CA ASP A 330 17.81 -25.12 9.79
C ASP A 330 18.87 -24.11 10.29
N SER A 331 20.05 -24.14 9.68
CA SER A 331 21.20 -23.33 10.08
C SER A 331 21.42 -22.20 9.07
N PHE A 332 21.72 -21.00 9.57
CA PHE A 332 21.96 -19.81 8.76
C PHE A 332 23.44 -19.48 8.65
N LEU A 333 23.79 -18.65 7.65
CA LEU A 333 25.12 -18.07 7.56
C LEU A 333 25.32 -17.01 8.64
N ASP A 334 26.07 -17.39 9.66
CA ASP A 334 26.51 -16.58 10.77
C ASP A 334 28.04 -16.48 10.80
N SER A 335 28.59 -15.76 11.79
CA SER A 335 30.04 -15.55 11.87
C SER A 335 30.83 -16.86 12.10
N ILE A 336 30.25 -17.84 12.78
CA ILE A 336 30.90 -19.12 13.07
C ILE A 336 30.93 -19.99 11.82
N SER A 337 29.82 -20.12 11.10
CA SER A 337 29.74 -20.87 9.85
C SER A 337 30.62 -20.26 8.74
N LEU A 338 30.74 -18.92 8.69
CA LEU A 338 31.70 -18.27 7.79
C LEU A 338 33.15 -18.61 8.15
N MET A 339 33.50 -18.67 9.43
CA MET A 339 34.85 -19.06 9.87
C MET A 339 35.14 -20.53 9.56
N ALA A 340 34.16 -21.40 9.75
CA ALA A 340 34.25 -22.81 9.36
C ALA A 340 34.42 -22.96 7.83
N LEU A 341 33.70 -22.17 7.03
CA LEU A 341 33.82 -22.19 5.57
C LEU A 341 35.23 -21.79 5.12
N ILE A 342 35.83 -20.76 5.73
CA ILE A 342 37.22 -20.36 5.44
C ILE A 342 38.20 -21.51 5.73
N LEU A 343 38.01 -22.22 6.86
CA LEU A 343 38.84 -23.37 7.23
C LEU A 343 38.71 -24.51 6.20
N VAL A 344 37.49 -24.86 5.82
CA VAL A 344 37.21 -25.91 4.82
C VAL A 344 37.81 -25.55 3.46
N VAL A 345 37.69 -24.29 3.03
CA VAL A 345 38.31 -23.82 1.79
C VAL A 345 39.84 -23.98 1.85
N GLY A 346 40.48 -23.72 3.00
CA GLY A 346 41.91 -23.95 3.19
C GLY A 346 42.31 -25.42 2.99
N ILE A 347 41.58 -26.35 3.63
CA ILE A 347 41.84 -27.80 3.50
C ILE A 347 41.69 -28.27 2.04
N ILE A 348 40.66 -27.78 1.33
CA ILE A 348 40.42 -28.16 -0.08
C ILE A 348 41.54 -27.67 -0.99
N VAL A 349 42.08 -26.47 -0.72
CA VAL A 349 43.21 -25.95 -1.49
C VAL A 349 44.47 -26.74 -1.19
N ASP A 350 44.72 -27.09 0.07
CA ASP A 350 45.90 -27.88 0.47
C ASP A 350 45.90 -29.28 -0.18
N ASP A 351 44.76 -29.99 -0.16
CA ASP A 351 44.62 -31.32 -0.80
C ASP A 351 44.76 -31.23 -2.34
N GLY A 352 44.35 -30.11 -2.93
CA GLY A 352 44.51 -29.85 -4.35
C GLY A 352 45.95 -29.55 -4.80
N ILE A 353 46.83 -29.15 -3.87
CA ILE A 353 48.23 -28.82 -4.13
C ILE A 353 49.13 -30.06 -4.05
N ILE A 354 48.82 -31.01 -3.17
CA ILE A 354 49.54 -32.27 -2.95
C ILE A 354 49.29 -33.24 -4.11
#